data_AF-A0A931MC02-F1
#
_entry.id   AF-A0A931MC02-F1
#
_cell.length_a   1.000
_cell.length_b   1.000
_cell.length_c   1.000
_cell.angle_alpha   90.00
_cell.angle_beta   90.00
_cell.angle_gamma   90.00
#
_symmetry.space_group_name_H-M   'P 1'
#
loop_
_entity.id
_entity.type
_entity.pdbx_description
1 polymer ?
#
loop_
_entity_poly.entity_id
_entity_poly.type
_entity_poly.pdbx_seq_one_letter_code
_entity_poly.pdbx_strand_id
1 'polypeptide(L)'
;RGINRLGFESSVSYGFFDALSKKGIALKPFKDFIERLRAVKEDREKALIKEAVRRAESAFLAVKPYIKAGAKEKRLAMMLEENLKREGCKSIPFDIIVASGRNSSMPHARPSEKRLDAGDLVVIDWGEKQKVIFLI
;
A
#
# COMPACT_ATOMS: atom_id res chain seq x y z
N ARG A 1 -35.98 -9.22 19.72
CA ARG A 1 -35.71 -7.78 19.96
C ARG A 1 -34.96 -7.25 18.73
N GLY A 2 -35.48 -6.23 18.05
CA GLY A 2 -34.85 -5.64 16.86
C GLY A 2 -33.77 -4.61 17.20
N ILE A 3 -32.99 -4.19 16.20
CA ILE A 3 -32.00 -3.11 16.33
C ILE A 3 -32.74 -1.76 16.33
N ASN A 4 -32.73 -1.06 17.46
CA ASN A 4 -33.36 0.26 17.59
C ASN A 4 -32.40 1.43 17.31
N ARG A 5 -31.09 1.17 17.36
CA ARG A 5 -30.02 2.13 17.05
C ARG A 5 -28.92 1.42 16.27
N LEU A 6 -28.56 1.96 15.12
CA LEU A 6 -27.54 1.39 14.24
C LEU A 6 -26.32 2.32 14.18
N GLY A 7 -25.15 1.79 14.55
CA GLY A 7 -23.88 2.47 14.34
C GLY A 7 -23.44 2.41 12.89
N PHE A 8 -22.87 3.50 12.37
CA PHE A 8 -22.27 3.52 11.03
C PHE A 8 -20.97 4.34 11.03
N GLU A 9 -20.05 4.05 10.11
CA GLU A 9 -18.83 4.85 9.94
C GLU A 9 -19.17 6.19 9.30
N SER A 10 -18.76 7.30 9.91
CA SER A 10 -19.07 8.64 9.41
C SER A 10 -18.43 8.96 8.06
N SER A 11 -17.51 8.11 7.58
CA SER A 11 -16.84 8.21 6.28
C SER A 11 -17.68 7.69 5.11
N VAL A 12 -18.86 7.09 5.36
CA VAL A 12 -19.75 6.66 4.27
C VAL A 12 -20.22 7.85 3.43
N SER A 13 -20.55 7.59 2.16
CA SER A 13 -21.07 8.62 1.28
C SER A 13 -22.41 9.15 1.76
N TYR A 14 -22.71 10.42 1.42
CA TYR A 14 -24.00 11.03 1.74
C TYR A 14 -25.18 10.23 1.16
N GLY A 15 -25.05 9.72 -0.08
CA GLY A 15 -26.08 8.91 -0.70
C GLY A 15 -26.37 7.60 0.05
N PHE A 16 -25.33 6.96 0.61
CA PHE A 16 -25.50 5.78 1.44
C PHE A 16 -26.17 6.11 2.78
N PHE A 17 -25.77 7.22 3.41
CA PHE A 17 -26.40 7.73 4.63
C PHE A 17 -27.89 8.05 4.41
N ASP A 18 -28.26 8.73 3.32
CA ASP A 18 -29.64 9.06 2.97
C ASP A 18 -30.49 7.80 2.74
N ALA A 19 -29.94 6.79 2.05
CA ALA A 19 -30.62 5.51 1.88
C ALA A 19 -30.86 4.78 3.22
N LEU A 20 -29.91 4.86 4.15
CA LEU A 20 -30.04 4.29 5.50
C LEU A 20 -31.01 5.06 6.39
N SER A 21 -31.02 6.40 6.34
CA SER A 21 -31.86 7.24 7.20
C SER A 21 -33.35 7.00 6.95
N LYS A 22 -33.71 6.66 5.71
CA LYS A 22 -35.07 6.29 5.28
C LYS A 22 -35.57 4.96 5.84
N LYS A 23 -34.72 4.16 6.49
CA LYS A 23 -35.10 2.85 7.08
C LYS A 23 -35.84 2.96 8.42
N GLY A 24 -36.02 4.16 8.96
CA GLY A 24 -36.74 4.37 10.22
C GLY A 24 -35.99 3.85 11.46
N ILE A 25 -34.68 3.62 11.35
CA ILE A 25 -33.80 3.21 12.45
C ILE A 25 -32.96 4.42 12.86
N ALA A 26 -32.79 4.66 14.16
CA ALA A 26 -31.95 5.74 14.65
C ALA A 26 -30.47 5.45 14.32
N LEU A 27 -29.84 6.31 13.52
CA LEU A 27 -28.45 6.16 13.12
C LEU A 27 -27.51 6.89 14.09
N LYS A 28 -26.39 6.25 14.45
CA LYS A 28 -25.33 6.82 15.29
C LYS A 28 -24.00 6.83 14.53
N PRO A 29 -23.42 8.01 14.23
CA PRO A 29 -22.14 8.06 13.56
C PRO A 29 -21.01 7.65 14.51
N PHE A 30 -20.07 6.87 14.00
CA PHE A 30 -18.80 6.55 14.64
C PHE A 30 -17.67 7.02 13.75
N LYS A 31 -16.68 7.67 14.36
CA LYS A 31 -15.45 8.11 13.70
C LYS A 31 -14.28 7.30 14.23
N ASP A 32 -13.45 6.82 13.31
CA ASP A 32 -12.18 6.14 13.56
C ASP A 32 -12.31 4.88 14.46
N PHE A 33 -13.51 4.29 14.57
CA PHE A 33 -13.76 3.18 15.51
C PHE A 33 -13.04 1.91 15.05
N ILE A 34 -13.21 1.55 13.79
CA ILE A 34 -12.55 0.40 13.18
C ILE A 34 -11.05 0.66 13.05
N GLU A 35 -10.65 1.89 12.76
CA GLU A 35 -9.26 2.34 12.65
C GLU A 35 -8.49 2.16 13.96
N ARG A 36 -9.10 2.47 15.11
CA ARG A 36 -8.49 2.22 16.43
C ARG A 36 -8.27 0.74 16.69
N LEU A 37 -9.20 -0.13 16.28
CA LEU A 37 -9.03 -1.57 16.38
C LEU A 37 -7.88 -2.04 15.46
N ARG A 38 -7.86 -1.57 14.21
CA ARG A 38 -6.81 -1.88 13.22
C ARG A 38 -5.43 -1.31 13.56
N ALA A 39 -5.35 -0.37 14.50
CA ALA A 39 -4.08 0.23 14.91
C ALA A 39 -3.18 -0.81 15.60
N VAL A 40 -3.77 -1.69 16.42
CA VAL A 40 -3.06 -2.76 17.15
C VAL A 40 -3.23 -4.07 16.39
N LYS A 41 -2.12 -4.62 15.90
CA LYS A 41 -2.14 -5.83 15.06
C LYS A 41 -2.14 -7.08 15.93
N GLU A 42 -2.95 -8.05 15.59
CA GLU A 42 -2.85 -9.41 16.13
C GLU A 42 -1.60 -10.11 15.61
N ASP A 43 -1.16 -11.17 16.30
CA ASP A 43 0.07 -11.88 15.93
C ASP A 43 0.00 -12.52 14.54
N ARG A 44 -1.20 -12.95 14.13
CA ARG A 44 -1.45 -13.42 12.76
C ARG A 44 -1.23 -12.30 11.73
N GLU A 45 -1.70 -11.10 11.99
CA GLU A 45 -1.50 -9.95 11.09
C GLU A 45 -0.02 -9.56 11.01
N LYS A 46 0.67 -9.53 12.14
CA LYS A 46 2.12 -9.30 12.18
C LYS A 46 2.88 -10.35 11.37
N ALA A 47 2.50 -11.63 11.46
CA ALA A 47 3.12 -12.70 10.68
C ALA A 47 2.94 -12.48 9.17
N LEU A 48 1.74 -12.06 8.74
CA LEU A 48 1.49 -11.70 7.33
C LEU A 48 2.32 -10.49 6.88
N ILE A 49 2.42 -9.45 7.71
CA ILE A 49 3.26 -8.27 7.42
C ILE A 49 4.73 -8.67 7.27
N LYS A 50 5.26 -9.52 8.16
CA LYS A 50 6.63 -10.03 8.08
C LYS A 50 6.89 -10.80 6.78
N GLU A 51 5.94 -11.64 6.37
CA GLU A 51 6.06 -12.36 5.11
C GLU A 51 6.01 -11.42 3.89
N ALA A 52 5.18 -10.37 3.94
CA ALA A 52 5.15 -9.33 2.92
C ALA A 52 6.51 -8.62 2.79
N VAL A 53 7.09 -8.23 3.93
CA VAL A 53 8.43 -7.59 3.98
C VAL A 53 9.49 -8.53 3.41
N ARG A 54 9.49 -9.81 3.80
CA ARG A 54 10.46 -10.80 3.30
C ARG A 54 10.44 -10.91 1.77
N ARG A 55 9.25 -10.89 1.16
CA ARG A 55 9.10 -10.93 -0.31
C ARG A 55 9.54 -9.62 -0.96
N ALA A 56 9.19 -8.49 -0.35
CA ALA A 56 9.66 -7.19 -0.82
C ALA A 56 11.19 -7.08 -0.79
N GLU A 57 11.83 -7.55 0.28
CA GLU A 57 13.30 -7.60 0.39
C GLU A 57 13.92 -8.51 -0.66
N SER A 58 13.37 -9.71 -0.87
CA SER A 58 13.84 -10.65 -1.89
C SER A 58 13.79 -10.04 -3.30
N ALA A 59 12.67 -9.40 -3.65
CA ALA A 59 12.54 -8.69 -4.92
C ALA A 59 13.58 -7.55 -5.07
N PHE A 60 13.84 -6.79 -4.01
CA PHE A 60 14.87 -5.75 -4.03
C PHE A 60 16.28 -6.34 -4.20
N LEU A 61 16.61 -7.41 -3.50
CA LEU A 61 17.92 -8.06 -3.62
C LEU A 61 18.15 -8.59 -5.04
N ALA A 62 17.12 -9.08 -5.72
CA ALA A 62 17.19 -9.48 -7.12
C ALA A 62 17.44 -8.30 -8.07
N VAL A 63 16.91 -7.11 -7.77
CA VAL A 63 17.07 -5.90 -8.59
C VAL A 63 18.35 -5.13 -8.27
N LYS A 64 18.87 -5.24 -7.04
CA LYS A 64 20.05 -4.51 -6.56
C LYS A 64 21.26 -4.53 -7.51
N PRO A 65 21.65 -5.64 -8.16
CA PRO A 65 22.78 -5.67 -9.10
C PRO A 65 22.60 -4.79 -10.35
N TYR A 66 21.35 -4.42 -10.67
CA TYR A 66 21.01 -3.59 -11.83
C TYR A 66 20.96 -2.10 -11.51
N ILE A 67 21.05 -1.72 -10.23
CA ILE A 67 21.08 -0.32 -9.77
C ILE A 67 22.49 0.23 -9.99
N LYS A 68 22.74 0.75 -11.19
CA LYS A 68 24.02 1.35 -11.59
C LYS A 68 23.81 2.43 -12.64
N ALA A 69 24.84 3.23 -12.88
CA ALA A 69 24.83 4.25 -13.92
C ALA A 69 24.35 3.70 -15.28
N GLY A 70 23.49 4.44 -15.96
CA GLY A 70 22.86 4.07 -17.23
C GLY A 70 21.55 3.27 -17.10
N ALA A 71 21.23 2.69 -15.94
CA ALA A 71 19.95 2.04 -15.70
C ALA A 71 18.81 3.06 -15.69
N LYS A 72 17.64 2.72 -16.24
CA LYS A 72 16.47 3.60 -16.23
C LYS A 72 15.64 3.39 -14.96
N GLU A 73 15.18 4.48 -14.34
CA GLU A 73 14.27 4.43 -13.19
C GLU A 73 13.07 3.52 -13.43
N LYS A 74 12.35 3.75 -14.54
CA LYS A 74 11.18 2.94 -14.93
C LYS A 74 11.50 1.46 -15.16
N ARG A 75 12.71 1.13 -15.65
CA ARG A 75 13.11 -0.28 -15.84
C ARG A 75 13.32 -0.94 -14.49
N LEU A 76 13.97 -0.26 -13.55
CA LEU A 76 14.17 -0.77 -12.19
C LEU A 76 12.82 -0.97 -11.47
N ALA A 77 11.90 -0.02 -11.57
CA ALA A 77 10.56 -0.14 -11.00
C ALA A 77 9.80 -1.36 -11.56
N MET A 78 9.83 -1.54 -12.89
CA MET A 78 9.21 -2.69 -13.55
C MET A 78 9.87 -4.02 -13.13
N MET A 79 11.19 -4.06 -12.95
CA MET A 79 11.88 -5.25 -12.45
C MET A 79 11.48 -5.60 -11.02
N LEU A 80 11.28 -4.61 -10.14
CA LEU A 80 10.77 -4.84 -8.79
C LEU A 80 9.38 -5.46 -8.82
N GLU A 81 8.48 -4.91 -9.64
CA GLU A 81 7.13 -5.45 -9.85
C GLU A 81 7.16 -6.88 -10.43
N GLU A 82 7.98 -7.15 -11.44
CA GLU A 82 8.14 -8.48 -12.03
C GLU A 82 8.59 -9.51 -10.97
N ASN A 83 9.58 -9.17 -10.15
CA ASN A 83 10.09 -10.08 -9.11
C ASN A 83 9.04 -10.31 -8.01
N LEU A 84 8.36 -9.27 -7.54
CA LEU A 84 7.25 -9.41 -6.59
C LEU A 84 6.18 -10.37 -7.11
N LYS A 85 5.76 -10.22 -8.37
CA LYS A 85 4.76 -11.09 -9.00
C LYS A 85 5.24 -12.54 -9.11
N ARG A 86 6.52 -12.77 -9.43
CA ARG A 86 7.11 -14.13 -9.48
C ARG A 86 7.11 -14.81 -8.11
N GLU A 87 7.24 -14.05 -7.03
CA GLU A 87 7.14 -14.56 -5.66
C GLU A 87 5.69 -14.77 -5.17
N GLY A 88 4.71 -14.68 -6.07
CA GLY A 88 3.30 -14.92 -5.77
C GLY A 88 2.56 -13.72 -5.20
N CYS A 89 3.10 -12.50 -5.34
CA CYS A 89 2.38 -11.27 -5.05
C CYS A 89 1.17 -11.15 -5.98
N LYS A 90 -0.04 -11.10 -5.41
CA LYS A 90 -1.29 -10.98 -6.18
C LYS A 90 -1.56 -9.56 -6.65
N SER A 91 -1.02 -8.57 -5.94
CA SER A 91 -1.25 -7.15 -6.22
C SER A 91 -0.23 -6.32 -5.43
N ILE A 92 0.22 -5.21 -5.99
CA ILE A 92 1.15 -4.29 -5.31
C ILE A 92 0.34 -3.32 -4.44
N PRO A 93 0.80 -2.94 -3.24
CA PRO A 93 0.05 -2.06 -2.35
C PRO A 93 -0.07 -0.61 -2.86
N PHE A 94 0.89 -0.15 -3.67
CA PHE A 94 0.97 1.20 -4.26
C PHE A 94 1.90 1.22 -5.48
N ASP A 95 1.93 2.32 -6.23
CA ASP A 95 2.83 2.48 -7.37
C ASP A 95 4.30 2.53 -6.90
N ILE A 96 5.15 1.67 -7.46
CA ILE A 96 6.58 1.62 -7.11
C ILE A 96 7.27 2.93 -7.50
N ILE A 97 8.05 3.48 -6.58
CA ILE A 97 8.89 4.66 -6.82
C ILE A 97 10.33 4.22 -7.02
N VAL A 98 10.96 4.74 -8.07
CA VAL A 98 12.41 4.76 -8.26
C VAL A 98 12.75 6.15 -8.76
N ALA A 99 13.49 6.90 -7.95
CA ALA A 99 13.81 8.31 -8.21
C ALA A 99 15.28 8.58 -7.92
N SER A 100 15.99 9.13 -8.91
CA SER A 100 17.45 9.31 -8.89
C SER A 100 17.86 10.78 -9.05
N GLY A 101 18.95 11.18 -8.40
CA GLY A 101 19.52 12.52 -8.50
C GLY A 101 18.49 13.58 -8.11
N ARG A 102 18.24 14.57 -8.98
CA ARG A 102 17.22 15.61 -8.72
C ARG A 102 15.82 15.05 -8.44
N ASN A 103 15.46 13.89 -9.00
CA ASN A 103 14.14 13.30 -8.74
C ASN A 103 14.02 12.75 -7.32
N SER A 104 15.13 12.42 -6.66
CA SER A 104 15.11 11.82 -5.32
C SER A 104 14.62 12.78 -4.23
N SER A 105 14.57 14.09 -4.52
CA SER A 105 14.02 15.10 -3.61
C SER A 105 12.50 15.27 -3.74
N MET A 106 11.83 14.54 -4.63
CA MET A 106 10.38 14.64 -4.85
C MET A 106 9.64 13.49 -4.12
N PRO A 107 8.87 13.77 -3.05
CA PRO A 107 8.28 12.73 -2.18
C PRO A 107 7.35 11.73 -2.88
N HIS A 108 6.64 12.15 -3.92
CA HIS A 108 5.72 11.31 -4.69
C HIS A 108 6.16 11.18 -6.15
N ALA A 109 7.48 11.07 -6.37
CA ALA A 109 8.04 10.89 -7.69
C ALA A 109 7.48 9.64 -8.36
N ARG A 110 7.18 9.74 -9.66
CA ARG A 110 6.91 8.57 -10.50
C ARG A 110 8.19 8.20 -11.25
N PRO A 111 8.52 6.89 -11.37
CA PRO A 111 9.68 6.47 -12.15
C PRO A 111 9.62 7.02 -13.57
N SER A 112 10.69 7.68 -14.01
CA SER A 112 10.75 8.30 -15.32
C SER A 112 11.64 7.52 -16.30
N GLU A 113 11.81 8.02 -17.51
CA GLU A 113 12.79 7.50 -18.47
C GLU A 113 14.24 7.95 -18.15
N LYS A 114 14.44 8.74 -17.07
CA LYS A 114 15.77 9.16 -16.60
C LYS A 114 16.66 7.95 -16.36
N ARG A 115 17.91 8.07 -16.81
CA ARG A 115 18.99 7.14 -16.48
C ARG A 115 19.68 7.58 -15.20
N LEU A 116 20.05 6.63 -14.37
CA LEU A 116 20.88 6.87 -13.19
C LEU A 116 22.26 7.36 -13.66
N ASP A 117 22.79 8.37 -12.97
CA ASP A 117 24.14 8.88 -13.16
C ASP A 117 25.06 8.39 -12.02
N ALA A 118 26.37 8.39 -12.26
CA ALA A 118 27.33 8.05 -11.21
C ALA A 118 27.27 9.11 -10.09
N GLY A 119 27.09 8.67 -8.85
CA GLY A 119 26.93 9.56 -7.70
C GLY A 119 25.49 9.98 -7.40
N ASP A 120 24.50 9.54 -8.19
CA ASP A 120 23.09 9.78 -7.88
C ASP A 120 22.70 9.16 -6.53
N LEU A 121 22.04 9.95 -5.69
CA LEU A 121 21.19 9.40 -4.64
C LEU A 121 19.98 8.74 -5.31
N VAL A 122 19.65 7.50 -4.92
CA VAL A 122 18.51 6.76 -5.45
C VAL A 122 17.54 6.44 -4.31
N VAL A 123 16.32 6.96 -4.40
CA VAL A 123 15.20 6.64 -3.52
C VAL A 123 14.34 5.58 -4.21
N ILE A 124 14.03 4.52 -3.48
CA ILE A 124 13.17 3.42 -3.95
C ILE A 124 12.09 3.20 -2.89
N ASP A 125 10.83 3.25 -3.31
CA ASP A 125 9.67 2.92 -2.48
C ASP A 125 8.92 1.76 -3.14
N TRP A 126 8.79 0.65 -2.43
CA TRP A 126 8.19 -0.58 -2.94
C TRP A 126 7.61 -1.42 -1.80
N GLY A 127 6.72 -2.34 -2.15
CA GLY A 127 6.14 -3.24 -1.16
C GLY A 127 5.36 -4.39 -1.78
N GLU A 128 5.01 -5.35 -0.95
CA GLU A 128 4.17 -6.49 -1.27
C GLU A 128 2.86 -6.39 -0.48
N LYS A 129 1.74 -6.83 -1.07
CA LYS A 129 0.45 -6.83 -0.38
C LYS A 129 0.02 -8.25 -0.01
N GLN A 130 0.10 -8.56 1.28
CA GLN A 130 -0.64 -9.69 1.84
C GLN A 130 -2.10 -9.31 2.11
N LYS A 131 -3.01 -10.27 1.91
CA LYS A 131 -4.38 -10.17 2.41
C LYS A 131 -4.36 -10.37 3.92
N VAL A 132 -4.21 -9.27 4.65
CA VAL A 132 -4.57 -9.23 6.07
C VAL A 132 -6.10 -9.35 6.13
N ILE A 133 -6.61 -10.40 6.78
CA ILE A 133 -8.06 -10.57 6.97
C ILE A 133 -8.51 -9.45 7.87
N PHE A 134 -9.16 -8.45 7.29
CA PHE A 134 -10.00 -7.55 8.05
C PHE A 134 -11.31 -8.29 8.33
N LEU A 135 -11.71 -8.34 9.60
CA LEU A 135 -13.11 -8.51 9.95
C LEU A 135 -13.88 -7.34 9.32
N ILE A 136 -14.40 -7.56 8.11
CA ILE A 136 -15.67 -7.00 7.60
C ILE A 136 -16.28 -8.01 6.63
#